data_AF-A0A8S0HF45-F1
#
_entry.id   AF-A0A8S0HF45-F1
#
_cell.length_a   1.000
_cell.length_b   1.000
_cell.length_c   1.000
_cell.angle_alpha   90.00
_cell.angle_beta   90.00
_cell.angle_gamma   90.00
#
_symmetry.space_group_name_H-M   'P 1'
#
loop_
_entity.id
_entity.type
_entity.pdbx_description
1 polymer ?
#
loop_
_entity_poly.entity_id
_entity_poly.type
_entity_poly.pdbx_seq_one_letter_code
_entity_poly.pdbx_strand_id
1 'polypeptide(L)'
;MTGDLTLEKVYREGDKLVAVLENEYTGAREERVVDQVVVENGVRPDEELYYGLKEGSRNKGQMDVEALFAIKPQPCLSETGEGYLLFRIGDCVSQRNTHAAIYDALRLCKDF
;
A
#
# COMPACT_ATOMS: atom_id res chain seq x y z
N MET A 1 16.48 -15.50 12.82
CA MET A 1 15.65 -14.30 12.63
C MET A 1 15.62 -13.59 13.98
N THR A 2 16.33 -12.47 14.11
CA THR A 2 16.33 -11.63 15.33
C THR A 2 15.10 -10.73 15.25
N GLY A 3 13.93 -11.29 15.60
CA GLY A 3 12.65 -10.57 15.58
C GLY A 3 12.48 -9.59 16.74
N ASP A 4 13.49 -9.49 17.60
CA ASP A 4 13.57 -8.72 18.82
C ASP A 4 14.45 -7.47 18.68
N LEU A 5 15.00 -7.20 17.49
CA LEU A 5 15.89 -6.07 17.23
C LEU A 5 15.20 -4.98 16.40
N THR A 6 15.24 -3.74 16.88
CA THR A 6 14.81 -2.54 16.16
C THR A 6 16.01 -1.71 15.69
N LEU A 7 15.91 -1.15 14.49
CA LEU A 7 16.95 -0.30 13.91
C LEU A 7 16.85 1.13 14.47
N GLU A 8 17.83 1.53 15.29
CA GLU A 8 17.88 2.85 15.92
C GLU A 8 18.56 3.90 15.02
N LYS A 9 19.67 3.51 14.40
CA LYS A 9 20.50 4.44 13.61
C LYS A 9 21.28 3.69 12.56
N VAL A 10 21.48 4.36 11.42
CA VAL A 10 22.49 3.98 10.44
C VAL A 10 23.48 5.13 10.30
N TYR A 11 24.77 4.83 10.37
CA TYR A 11 25.83 5.80 10.09
C TYR A 11 26.93 5.16 9.23
N ARG A 12 27.82 6.00 8.68
CA ARG A 12 28.87 5.57 7.76
C ARG A 12 30.22 5.58 8.47
N GLU A 13 31.00 4.53 8.25
CA GLU A 13 32.41 4.46 8.65
C GLU A 13 33.23 3.98 7.45
N GLY A 14 34.06 4.88 6.89
CA GLY A 14 34.79 4.62 5.65
C GLY A 14 33.83 4.30 4.49
N ASP A 15 34.05 3.15 3.85
CA ASP A 15 33.23 2.64 2.75
C ASP A 15 32.03 1.80 3.22
N LYS A 16 31.88 1.55 4.52
CA LYS A 16 30.83 0.69 5.10
C LYS A 16 29.72 1.49 5.79
N LEU A 17 28.59 0.83 6.01
CA LEU A 17 27.51 1.29 6.88
C LEU A 17 27.55 0.53 8.21
N VAL A 18 27.26 1.22 9.30
CA VAL A 18 27.07 0.65 10.63
C VAL A 18 25.62 0.83 11.03
N ALA A 19 24.92 -0.28 11.23
CA ALA A 19 23.55 -0.32 11.74
C ALA A 19 23.59 -0.54 13.26
N VAL A 20 23.02 0.40 14.02
CA VAL A 20 22.81 0.27 15.46
C VAL A 20 21.45 -0.38 15.67
N LEU A 21 21.46 -1.56 16.27
CA LEU A 21 20.28 -2.37 16.56
C LEU A 21 20.09 -2.41 18.07
N GLU A 22 18.84 -2.24 18.54
CA GLU A 22 18.48 -2.34 19.96
C GLU A 22 17.50 -3.49 20.16
N ASN A 23 17.76 -4.31 21.18
CA ASN A 23 16.84 -5.35 21.59
C ASN A 23 15.64 -4.75 22.33
N GLU A 24 14.44 -4.89 21.78
CA GLU A 24 13.22 -4.24 22.30
C GLU A 24 12.84 -4.70 23.71
N TYR A 25 13.28 -5.89 24.13
CA TYR A 25 12.96 -6.44 25.45
C TYR A 25 14.00 -6.09 26.53
N THR A 26 15.26 -5.94 26.14
CA THR A 26 16.38 -5.79 27.09
C THR A 26 17.08 -4.43 27.01
N GLY A 27 16.86 -3.66 25.94
CA GLY A 27 17.57 -2.42 25.65
C GLY A 27 19.04 -2.62 25.27
N ALA A 28 19.50 -3.86 25.14
CA ALA A 28 20.87 -4.17 24.74
C ALA A 28 21.10 -3.72 23.29
N ARG A 29 22.22 -3.03 23.05
CA ARG A 29 22.57 -2.52 21.72
C ARG A 29 23.69 -3.32 21.10
N GLU A 30 23.60 -3.52 19.80
CA GLU A 30 24.68 -4.05 18.97
C GLU A 30 24.90 -3.19 17.72
N GLU A 31 26.13 -3.22 17.23
CA GLU A 31 26.50 -2.58 15.96
C GLU A 31 26.81 -3.63 14.92
N ARG A 32 26.27 -3.46 13.72
CA ARG A 32 26.49 -4.37 12.60
C ARG A 32 27.05 -3.62 11.41
N VAL A 33 28.28 -3.97 11.02
CA VAL A 33 28.93 -3.46 9.81
C VAL A 33 28.36 -4.19 8.59
N VAL A 34 27.81 -3.44 7.63
CA VAL A 34 27.18 -3.96 6.41
C VAL A 34 27.52 -3.09 5.21
N ASP A 35 27.43 -3.67 4.01
CA ASP A 35 27.58 -2.93 2.75
C ASP A 35 26.32 -2.15 2.38
N GLN A 36 25.14 -2.65 2.80
CA GLN A 36 23.85 -2.08 2.47
C GLN A 36 22.86 -2.27 3.61
N VAL A 37 21.99 -1.27 3.80
CA VAL A 37 20.78 -1.39 4.61
C VAL A 37 19.59 -1.22 3.68
N VAL A 38 18.69 -2.20 3.67
CA VAL A 38 17.42 -2.15 2.93
C VAL A 38 16.30 -2.04 3.95
N VAL A 39 15.52 -0.96 3.87
CA VAL A 39 14.38 -0.71 4.76
C VAL A 39 13.10 -0.96 3.99
N GLU A 40 12.33 -1.96 4.43
CA GLU A 40 10.96 -2.21 3.98
C GLU A 40 10.07 -2.02 5.21
N ASN A 41 9.48 -0.83 5.34
CA ASN A 41 8.64 -0.45 6.48
C ASN A 41 7.22 -0.09 6.01
N GLY A 42 6.72 -0.91 5.08
CA GLY A 42 5.46 -0.68 4.40
C GLY A 42 5.42 0.54 3.49
N VAL A 43 4.27 0.77 2.88
CA VAL A 43 3.97 1.91 2.01
C VAL A 43 2.81 2.72 2.60
N ARG A 44 2.91 4.05 2.53
CA ARG A 44 1.78 4.95 2.79
C ARG A 44 1.08 5.26 1.47
N PRO A 45 -0.23 5.03 1.34
CA PRO A 45 -0.96 5.41 0.14
C PRO A 45 -0.90 6.93 -0.10
N ASP A 46 -0.72 7.33 -1.36
CA ASP A 46 -0.98 8.71 -1.78
C ASP A 46 -2.49 8.89 -1.96
N GLU A 47 -3.11 9.52 -0.96
CA GLU A 47 -4.57 9.60 -0.82
C GLU A 47 -5.15 10.99 -1.11
N GLU A 48 -4.30 12.01 -1.31
CA GLU A 48 -4.73 13.41 -1.48
C GLU A 48 -5.67 13.57 -2.67
N LEU A 49 -5.25 13.07 -3.84
CA LEU A 49 -6.05 13.12 -5.06
C LEU A 49 -7.36 12.36 -4.89
N TYR A 50 -7.33 11.17 -4.27
CA TYR A 50 -8.52 10.35 -4.07
C TYR A 50 -9.55 11.08 -3.23
N TYR A 51 -9.16 11.66 -2.09
CA TYR A 51 -10.09 12.40 -1.24
C TYR A 51 -10.54 13.72 -1.86
N GLY A 52 -9.67 14.40 -2.63
CA GLY A 52 -10.05 15.58 -3.40
C GLY A 52 -11.12 15.32 -4.47
N LEU A 53 -11.15 14.10 -5.04
CA LEU A 53 -12.13 13.70 -6.04
C LEU A 53 -13.38 13.02 -5.44
N LYS A 54 -13.27 12.43 -4.25
CA LYS A 54 -14.32 11.59 -3.67
C LYS A 54 -15.68 12.27 -3.58
N GLU A 55 -15.71 13.54 -3.15
CA GLU A 55 -16.96 14.28 -3.03
C GLU A 55 -17.64 14.52 -4.39
N GLY A 56 -16.87 14.77 -5.45
CA GLY A 56 -17.41 14.99 -6.80
C GLY A 56 -17.84 13.71 -7.53
N SER A 57 -17.43 12.54 -7.04
CA SER A 57 -17.78 11.26 -7.67
C SER A 57 -19.23 10.86 -7.38
N ARG A 58 -19.89 10.25 -8.38
CA ARG A 58 -21.27 9.77 -8.28
C ARG A 58 -21.41 8.64 -7.26
N ASN A 59 -20.44 7.73 -7.23
CA ASN A 59 -20.42 6.60 -6.29
C ASN A 59 -19.76 6.95 -4.94
N LYS A 60 -19.28 8.17 -4.71
CA LYS A 60 -18.57 8.57 -3.47
C LYS A 60 -17.39 7.64 -3.12
N GLY A 61 -16.75 7.06 -4.13
CA GLY A 61 -15.69 6.06 -3.97
C GLY A 61 -16.16 4.68 -3.51
N GLN A 62 -17.47 4.41 -3.47
CA GLN A 62 -18.02 3.12 -3.08
C GLN A 62 -17.76 2.05 -4.14
N MET A 63 -17.34 0.89 -3.66
CA MET A 63 -17.15 -0.32 -4.44
C MET A 63 -17.93 -1.45 -3.76
N ASP A 64 -18.69 -2.19 -4.55
CA ASP A 64 -19.34 -3.41 -4.11
C ASP A 64 -18.32 -4.55 -4.14
N VAL A 65 -17.88 -4.94 -2.94
CA VAL A 65 -16.85 -5.97 -2.74
C VAL A 65 -17.35 -7.35 -3.16
N GLU A 66 -18.63 -7.65 -2.98
CA GLU A 66 -19.23 -8.93 -3.36
C GLU A 66 -19.31 -9.06 -4.89
N ALA A 67 -19.74 -8.00 -5.58
CA ALA A 67 -19.74 -7.94 -7.03
C ALA A 67 -18.31 -8.05 -7.60
N LEU A 68 -17.35 -7.33 -6.99
CA LEU A 68 -15.94 -7.40 -7.38
C LEU A 68 -15.37 -8.82 -7.22
N PHE A 69 -15.65 -9.47 -6.08
CA PHE A 69 -15.22 -10.84 -5.80
C PHE A 69 -15.84 -11.83 -6.79
N ALA A 70 -17.13 -11.67 -7.10
CA ALA A 70 -17.88 -12.52 -8.03
C ALA A 70 -17.59 -12.24 -9.52
N ILE A 71 -16.68 -11.31 -9.85
CA ILE A 71 -16.39 -10.86 -11.23
C ILE A 71 -17.69 -10.42 -11.92
N LYS A 72 -18.46 -9.58 -11.24
CA LYS A 72 -19.67 -8.95 -11.77
C LYS A 72 -19.43 -7.44 -11.95
N PRO A 73 -20.09 -6.80 -12.93
CA PRO A 73 -20.07 -5.35 -13.06
C PRO A 73 -20.49 -4.68 -11.75
N GLN A 74 -19.86 -3.55 -11.44
CA GLN A 74 -20.25 -2.74 -10.27
C GLN A 74 -21.66 -2.16 -10.48
N PRO A 75 -22.57 -2.24 -9.50
CA PRO A 75 -23.96 -1.79 -9.67
C PRO A 75 -24.09 -0.35 -10.19
N CYS A 76 -23.23 0.56 -9.70
CA CYS A 76 -23.19 1.97 -10.09
C CYS A 76 -22.85 2.23 -11.57
N LEU A 77 -22.38 1.22 -12.33
CA LEU A 77 -22.21 1.30 -13.79
C LEU A 77 -23.55 1.30 -14.52
N SER A 78 -24.56 0.63 -13.96
CA SER A 78 -25.91 0.56 -14.54
C SER A 78 -26.79 1.78 -14.18
N GLU A 79 -26.36 2.57 -13.20
CA GLU A 79 -27.09 3.75 -12.73
C GLU A 79 -26.84 4.96 -13.63
N THR A 80 -27.91 5.67 -13.99
CA THR A 80 -27.83 6.95 -14.70
C THR A 80 -27.63 8.10 -13.72
N GLY A 81 -26.74 9.03 -14.03
CA GLY A 81 -26.54 10.26 -13.25
C GLY A 81 -25.34 11.05 -13.75
N GLU A 82 -25.25 12.31 -13.33
CA GLU A 82 -24.13 13.18 -13.70
C GLU A 82 -22.86 12.85 -12.91
N GLY A 83 -21.71 13.25 -13.45
CA GLY A 83 -20.40 13.07 -12.82
C GLY A 83 -19.70 11.76 -13.17
N TYR A 84 -18.51 11.59 -12.60
CA TYR A 84 -17.65 10.44 -12.82
C TYR A 84 -17.79 9.39 -11.71
N LEU A 85 -17.44 8.15 -12.02
CA LEU A 85 -17.23 7.09 -11.03
C LEU A 85 -15.77 7.10 -10.58
N LEU A 86 -15.54 6.91 -9.29
CA LEU A 86 -14.22 6.87 -8.69
C LEU A 86 -13.99 5.53 -8.01
N PHE A 87 -12.92 4.85 -8.39
CA PHE A 87 -12.50 3.59 -7.77
C PHE A 87 -11.03 3.67 -7.39
N ARG A 88 -10.65 2.97 -6.32
CA ARG A 88 -9.24 2.78 -5.91
C ARG A 88 -8.90 1.30 -6.01
N ILE A 89 -7.74 0.98 -6.56
CA ILE A 89 -7.25 -0.39 -6.79
C ILE A 89 -5.75 -0.46 -6.49
N GLY A 90 -5.22 -1.66 -6.27
CA GLY A 90 -3.78 -1.85 -6.01
C GLY A 90 -3.30 -1.15 -4.74
N ASP A 91 -2.13 -0.51 -4.81
CA ASP A 91 -1.46 0.07 -3.65
C ASP A 91 -2.22 1.26 -3.02
N CYS A 92 -3.19 1.85 -3.73
CA CYS A 92 -4.13 2.82 -3.17
C CYS A 92 -5.12 2.21 -2.15
N VAL A 93 -5.21 0.88 -2.09
CA VAL A 93 -6.07 0.14 -1.15
C VAL A 93 -5.23 -0.61 -0.12
N SER A 94 -4.22 -1.34 -0.58
CA SER A 94 -3.29 -2.07 0.28
C SER A 94 -2.02 -2.37 -0.52
N GLN A 95 -0.85 -2.22 0.11
CA GLN A 95 0.41 -2.64 -0.48
C GLN A 95 0.34 -4.14 -0.83
N ARG A 96 0.44 -4.44 -2.13
CA ARG A 96 0.49 -5.82 -2.64
C ARG A 96 1.51 -5.90 -3.78
N ASN A 97 1.50 -7.00 -4.52
CA ASN A 97 2.30 -7.13 -5.74
C ASN A 97 1.54 -6.62 -6.97
N THR A 98 2.29 -6.39 -8.06
CA THR A 98 1.76 -5.93 -9.35
C THR A 98 0.64 -6.82 -9.89
N HIS A 99 0.73 -8.13 -9.68
CA HIS A 99 -0.32 -9.06 -10.13
C HIS A 99 -1.66 -8.75 -9.45
N ALA A 100 -1.66 -8.48 -8.14
CA ALA A 100 -2.89 -8.13 -7.42
C ALA A 100 -3.54 -6.85 -7.97
N ALA A 101 -2.74 -5.80 -8.24
CA ALA A 101 -3.26 -4.56 -8.83
C ALA A 101 -3.86 -4.76 -10.23
N ILE A 102 -3.23 -5.60 -11.06
CA ILE A 102 -3.77 -5.99 -12.37
C ILE A 102 -5.08 -6.76 -12.22
N TYR A 103 -5.17 -7.67 -11.25
CA TYR A 103 -6.40 -8.42 -10.98
C TYR A 103 -7.54 -7.52 -10.49
N ASP A 104 -7.25 -6.50 -9.68
CA ASP A 104 -8.26 -5.51 -9.26
C ASP A 104 -8.80 -4.74 -10.47
N ALA A 105 -7.91 -4.26 -11.36
CA ALA A 105 -8.30 -3.59 -12.60
C ALA A 105 -9.15 -4.51 -13.51
N LEU A 106 -8.74 -5.78 -13.65
CA LEU A 106 -9.46 -6.75 -14.47
C LEU A 106 -10.89 -6.99 -13.95
N ARG A 107 -11.06 -7.16 -12.63
CA ARG A 107 -12.39 -7.34 -12.02
C ARG A 107 -13.30 -6.14 -12.21
N LEU A 108 -12.73 -4.95 -12.28
CA LEU A 108 -13.49 -3.71 -12.44
C LEU A 108 -13.81 -3.41 -13.91
N CYS A 109 -12.89 -3.70 -14.83
CA CYS A 109 -12.92 -3.19 -16.20
C CYS A 109 -13.12 -4.27 -17.29
N LYS A 110 -13.34 -5.53 -16.94
CA LYS A 110 -13.53 -6.57 -17.97
C LYS A 110 -14.97 -6.65 -18.47
N ASP A 111 -15.92 -6.62 -17.54
CA ASP A 111 -17.34 -6.87 -17.79
C ASP A 111 -18.12 -5.58 -17.48
N PHE A 112 -18.89 -5.06 -18.45
CA PHE A 112 -19.66 -3.82 -18.36
C PHE A 112 -21.13 -4.04 -18.74
#